data_AF-A0A510JPZ8-F1
#
_entry.id   AF-A0A510JPZ8-F1
#
_cell.length_a   1.000
_cell.length_b   1.000
_cell.length_c   1.000
_cell.angle_alpha   90.00
_cell.angle_beta   90.00
_cell.angle_gamma   90.00
#
_symmetry.space_group_name_H-M   'P 1'
#
loop_
_entity.id
_entity.type
_entity.pdbx_description
1 polymer ?
#
loop_
_entity_poly.entity_id
_entity_poly.type
_entity_poly.pdbx_seq_one_letter_code
_entity_poly.pdbx_strand_id
1 'polypeptide(L)'
;MKKLLLGIAILGLLGSCARWEDSQKDWKSDTSGLKRTVTVYTLDGKLLKEYKGMIRVRDSDESGRISLNLISENNRRVTIDNAIVITEEE
;
A
#
# COMPACT_ATOMS: atom_id res chain seq x y z
N MET A 1 -37.40 2.01 -21.76
CA MET A 1 -36.90 2.49 -20.46
C MET A 1 -35.97 1.50 -19.76
N LYS A 2 -36.34 0.23 -19.54
CA LYS A 2 -35.45 -0.78 -18.88
C LYS A 2 -34.09 -0.98 -19.57
N LYS A 3 -34.04 -0.98 -20.92
CA LYS A 3 -32.79 -1.12 -21.69
C LYS A 3 -31.86 0.10 -21.61
N LEU A 4 -32.40 1.29 -21.34
CA LEU A 4 -31.65 2.53 -21.22
C LEU A 4 -30.98 2.65 -19.84
N LEU A 5 -31.68 2.23 -18.79
CA LEU A 5 -31.14 2.14 -17.42
C LEU A 5 -30.01 1.10 -17.31
N LEU A 6 -30.13 -0.02 -18.02
CA LEU A 6 -29.07 -1.04 -18.08
C LEU A 6 -27.81 -0.51 -18.79
N GLY A 7 -27.98 0.27 -19.86
CA GLY A 7 -26.86 0.90 -20.57
C GLY A 7 -26.11 1.93 -19.72
N ILE A 8 -26.82 2.75 -18.94
CA ILE A 8 -26.23 3.74 -18.03
C ILE A 8 -25.51 3.06 -16.86
N ALA A 9 -26.05 1.95 -16.33
CA ALA A 9 -25.39 1.15 -15.29
C ALA A 9 -24.05 0.52 -15.79
N ILE A 10 -24.01 0.06 -17.04
CA ILE A 10 -22.79 -0.49 -17.65
C ILE A 10 -21.76 0.62 -17.93
N LEU A 11 -22.19 1.80 -18.36
CA LEU A 11 -21.31 2.96 -18.55
C LEU A 11 -20.73 3.51 -17.24
N GLY A 12 -21.50 3.43 -16.14
CA GLY A 12 -21.01 3.75 -14.79
C GLY A 12 -19.92 2.81 -14.27
N LEU A 13 -19.88 1.56 -14.77
CA LEU A 13 -18.82 0.59 -14.47
C LEU A 13 -17.53 0.83 -15.27
N LEU A 14 -17.63 1.43 -16.46
CA LEU A 14 -16.49 1.72 -17.34
C LEU A 14 -15.76 3.03 -16.99
N GLY A 15 -16.42 3.94 -16.24
CA GLY A 15 -15.86 5.24 -15.86
C GLY A 15 -14.84 5.21 -14.71
N SER A 16 -14.50 4.03 -14.18
CA SER A 16 -13.69 3.92 -12.97
C SER A 16 -12.55 2.90 -13.07
N CYS A 17 -11.92 2.76 -14.26
CA CYS A 17 -10.77 1.88 -14.44
C CYS A 17 -9.67 2.14 -13.40
N ALA A 18 -9.38 3.41 -13.10
CA ALA A 18 -8.40 3.78 -12.06
C ALA A 18 -8.80 3.23 -10.67
N ARG A 19 -10.06 3.39 -10.25
CA ARG A 19 -10.51 2.87 -8.94
C ARG A 19 -10.46 1.35 -8.87
N TRP A 20 -10.73 0.67 -9.99
CA TRP A 20 -10.66 -0.78 -10.07
C TRP A 20 -9.20 -1.29 -10.04
N GLU A 21 -8.29 -0.59 -10.71
CA GLU A 21 -6.85 -0.85 -10.65
C GLU A 21 -6.31 -0.62 -9.23
N ASP A 22 -6.70 0.49 -8.60
CA ASP A 22 -6.33 0.79 -7.21
C ASP A 22 -6.86 -0.27 -6.24
N SER A 23 -8.13 -0.68 -6.37
CA SER A 23 -8.72 -1.72 -5.52
C SER A 23 -8.00 -3.07 -5.65
N GLN A 24 -7.59 -3.45 -6.87
CA GLN A 24 -6.79 -4.67 -7.07
C GLN A 24 -5.40 -4.54 -6.43
N LYS A 25 -4.80 -3.35 -6.52
CA LYS A 25 -3.48 -3.06 -5.99
C LYS A 25 -3.48 -3.08 -4.45
N ASP A 26 -4.51 -2.52 -3.82
CA ASP A 26 -4.72 -2.58 -2.37
C ASP A 26 -4.87 -4.03 -1.91
N TRP A 27 -5.71 -4.81 -2.58
CA TRP A 27 -5.88 -6.22 -2.26
C TRP A 27 -4.57 -7.02 -2.38
N LYS A 28 -3.77 -6.75 -3.41
CA LYS A 28 -2.45 -7.36 -3.60
C LYS A 28 -1.47 -6.93 -2.50
N SER A 29 -1.49 -5.65 -2.13
CA SER A 29 -0.70 -5.08 -1.03
C SER A 29 -0.98 -5.79 0.30
N ASP A 30 -2.25 -6.08 0.62
CA ASP A 30 -2.62 -6.70 1.90
C ASP A 30 -2.29 -8.21 1.97
N THR A 31 -2.45 -8.91 0.85
CA THR A 31 -2.30 -10.36 0.77
C THR A 31 -0.84 -10.77 0.57
N SER A 32 -0.23 -10.31 -0.52
CA SER A 32 1.10 -10.72 -0.98
C SER A 32 2.19 -9.66 -0.81
N GLY A 33 1.80 -8.41 -0.57
CA GLY A 33 2.71 -7.27 -0.60
C GLY A 33 2.97 -6.76 -2.02
N LEU A 34 3.63 -5.60 -2.10
CA LEU A 34 4.12 -5.04 -3.35
C LEU A 34 5.63 -4.88 -3.30
N LYS A 35 6.25 -4.76 -4.47
CA LYS A 35 7.68 -4.44 -4.57
C LYS A 35 7.85 -2.99 -4.16
N ARG A 36 8.60 -2.77 -3.08
CA ARG A 36 8.72 -1.47 -2.43
C ARG A 36 10.14 -1.19 -1.99
N THR A 37 10.47 0.10 -1.99
CA THR A 37 11.54 0.66 -1.19
C THR A 37 10.91 1.43 -0.03
N VAL A 38 11.24 1.04 1.20
CA VAL A 38 10.80 1.74 2.41
C VAL A 38 12.01 2.39 3.07
N THR A 39 11.96 3.71 3.16
CA THR A 39 13.06 4.52 3.66
C THR A 39 12.64 5.20 4.96
N VAL A 40 13.39 4.92 6.02
CA VAL A 40 13.12 5.38 7.38
C VAL A 40 14.11 6.46 7.74
N TYR A 41 13.59 7.60 8.21
CA TYR A 41 14.37 8.76 8.61
C TYR A 41 14.08 9.12 10.06
N THR A 42 15.09 9.71 10.68
CA THR A 42 14.95 10.51 11.90
C THR A 42 14.04 11.73 11.66
N LEU A 43 13.55 12.35 12.73
CA LEU A 43 12.71 13.54 12.65
C LEU A 43 13.44 14.76 12.06
N ASP A 44 14.77 14.82 12.17
CA ASP A 44 15.63 15.84 11.54
C ASP A 44 16.03 15.47 10.09
N GLY A 45 15.44 14.42 9.52
CA GLY A 45 15.60 14.08 8.10
C GLY A 45 16.85 13.25 7.76
N LYS A 46 17.63 12.82 8.76
CA LYS A 46 18.75 11.90 8.55
C LYS A 46 18.25 10.47 8.32
N LEU A 47 18.77 9.82 7.28
CA LEU A 47 18.49 8.42 6.95
C LEU A 47 18.90 7.48 8.10
N LEU A 48 17.97 6.62 8.52
CA LEU A 48 18.23 5.54 9.49
C LEU A 48 18.41 4.20 8.78
N LYS A 49 17.49 3.86 7.87
CA LYS A 49 17.48 2.55 7.22
C LYS A 49 16.67 2.56 5.94
N GLU A 50 17.04 1.67 5.03
CA GLU A 50 16.30 1.35 3.83
C GLU A 50 15.94 -0.15 3.83
N TYR A 51 14.72 -0.47 3.43
CA TYR A 51 14.25 -1.84 3.19
C TYR A 51 13.77 -1.96 1.75
N LYS A 52 14.21 -3.02 1.06
CA LYS A 52 13.86 -3.27 -0.34
C LYS A 52 13.30 -4.68 -0.52
N GLY A 53 12.29 -4.82 -1.35
CA GLY A 53 11.76 -6.12 -1.76
C GLY A 53 10.24 -6.17 -1.76
N MET A 54 9.69 -7.39 -1.64
CA MET A 54 8.25 -7.58 -1.48
C MET A 54 7.84 -7.30 -0.04
N ILE A 55 7.08 -6.23 0.18
CA ILE A 55 6.77 -5.71 1.52
C ILE A 55 5.27 -5.49 1.65
N ARG A 56 4.70 -5.97 2.76
CA ARG A 56 3.38 -5.54 3.24
C ARG A 56 3.55 -4.44 4.28
N VAL A 57 2.90 -3.31 4.07
CA VAL A 57 2.88 -2.21 5.01
C VAL A 57 1.54 -2.26 5.76
N ARG A 58 1.59 -2.08 7.07
CA ARG A 58 0.41 -1.88 7.91
C ARG A 58 0.65 -0.67 8.79
N ASP A 59 -0.19 0.31 8.67
CA ASP A 59 -0.29 1.43 9.57
C ASP A 59 -1.36 1.18 10.63
N SER A 60 -1.21 1.85 11.77
CA SER A 60 -2.24 1.92 12.79
C SER A 60 -2.72 3.36 12.86
N ASP A 61 -3.98 3.58 12.50
CA ASP A 61 -4.63 4.89 12.50
C ASP A 61 -4.51 5.64 13.83
N GLU A 62 -4.41 4.90 14.95
CA GLU A 62 -4.42 5.47 16.29
C GLU A 62 -3.03 5.80 16.84
N SER A 63 -1.97 5.08 16.43
CA SER A 63 -0.68 5.12 17.13
C SER A 63 0.49 5.66 16.31
N GLY A 64 0.27 6.02 15.04
CA GLY A 64 1.35 6.46 14.14
C GLY A 64 2.44 5.40 13.91
N ARG A 65 2.12 4.14 14.23
CA ARG A 65 3.03 3.00 14.15
C ARG A 65 2.93 2.37 12.78
N ILE A 66 4.08 2.10 12.17
CA ILE A 66 4.17 1.42 10.89
C ILE A 66 4.79 0.04 11.10
N SER A 67 4.15 -0.99 10.57
CA SER A 67 4.65 -2.37 10.56
C SER A 67 4.96 -2.79 9.13
N LEU A 68 6.18 -3.24 8.90
CA LEU A 68 6.62 -3.84 7.65
C LEU A 68 6.71 -5.35 7.82
N ASN A 69 6.06 -6.13 6.94
CA ASN A 69 6.36 -7.55 6.80
C ASN A 69 7.19 -7.77 5.55
N LEU A 70 8.43 -8.19 5.74
CA LEU A 70 9.40 -8.43 4.68
C LEU A 70 9.21 -9.85 4.15
N ILE A 71 8.49 -9.97 3.03
CA ILE A 71 8.03 -11.27 2.51
C ILE A 71 9.21 -12.15 2.10
N SER A 72 10.21 -11.56 1.46
CA SER A 72 11.45 -12.23 1.06
C SER A 72 12.35 -12.64 2.23
N GLU A 73 12.06 -12.18 3.46
CA GLU A 73 12.81 -12.50 4.67
C GLU A 73 11.97 -13.36 5.63
N ASN A 74 11.36 -14.43 5.12
CA ASN A 74 10.51 -15.34 5.91
C ASN A 74 9.38 -14.61 6.67
N ASN A 75 8.77 -13.59 6.05
CA ASN A 75 7.79 -12.72 6.70
C ASN A 75 8.28 -12.03 7.99
N ARG A 76 9.59 -11.78 8.13
CA ARG A 76 10.13 -11.03 9.27
C ARG A 76 9.41 -9.70 9.42
N ARG A 77 8.95 -9.41 10.64
CA ARG A 77 8.25 -8.17 10.96
C ARG A 77 9.21 -7.13 11.51
N VAL A 78 9.07 -5.90 11.02
CA VAL A 78 9.71 -4.71 11.57
C VAL A 78 8.60 -3.76 12.02
N THR A 79 8.70 -3.26 13.24
CA THR A 79 7.81 -2.23 13.77
C THR A 79 8.61 -0.95 13.93
N ILE A 80 8.02 0.15 13.48
CA ILE A 80 8.62 1.48 13.51
C ILE A 80 7.66 2.39 14.28
N ASP A 81 8.16 2.93 15.39
CA ASP A 81 7.45 3.87 16.25
C ASP A 81 8.16 5.23 16.16
N ASN A 82 7.41 6.30 15.92
CA ASN A 82 7.90 7.69 15.92
C ASN A 82 9.04 7.99 14.92
N ALA A 83 8.89 7.59 13.65
CA ALA A 83 9.85 7.93 12.59
C ALA A 83 9.14 8.39 11.32
N ILE A 84 9.85 9.16 10.49
CA ILE A 84 9.39 9.51 9.15
C ILE A 84 9.65 8.31 8.24
N VAL A 85 8.61 7.82 7.56
CA VAL A 85 8.70 6.67 6.67
C VAL A 85 8.18 7.05 5.29
N ILE A 86 9.02 6.90 4.27
CA ILE A 86 8.63 7.04 2.87
C ILE A 86 8.53 5.64 2.28
N THR A 87 7.39 5.32 1.67
CA THR A 87 7.16 4.05 0.97
C THR A 87 6.97 4.34 -0.50
N GLU A 88 7.87 3.82 -1.34
CA GLU A 88 7.81 3.93 -2.80
C GLU A 88 7.55 2.56 -3.39
N GLU A 89 6.66 2.50 -4.38
CA GLU A 89 6.30 1.28 -5.11
C GLU A 89 6.99 1.30 -6.47
N GLU A 90 7.52 0.13 -6.88
CA GLU A 90 8.11 -0.06 -8.22
C GLU A 90 7.08 -0.53 -9.26
#